data_AF-A0A6G1BK49-F1
#
_entry.id   AF-A0A6G1BK49-F1
#
_cell.length_a   1.000
_cell.length_b   1.000
_cell.length_c   1.000
_cell.angle_alpha   90.00
_cell.angle_beta   90.00
_cell.angle_gamma   90.00
#
_symmetry.space_group_name_H-M   'P 1'
#
loop_
_entity.id
_entity.type
_entity.pdbx_description
1 polymer ?
#
loop_
_entity_poly.entity_id
_entity_poly.type
_entity_poly.pdbx_seq_one_letter_code
_entity_poly.pdbx_strand_id
1 'polypeptide(L)'
;MAMAKQLALAFVLGIVAAASTAVTATKLTLHNLCPYPVWPLVTPNTGFPFISDNTVRLDGGGRGLVSYNFPASFWAGRVVARTGCTGGLSRCETGNAPPATAIGGRQCPALGCTADLNDRCLRSQCMFGVGGAVVACRGTVGYFKERCPLMRTTGSDVEPVPHRCPLPHPNK
;
A
#
# COMPACT_ATOMS: atom_id res chain seq x y z
N MET A 1 -35.79 -48.92 25.26
CA MET A 1 -35.73 -47.72 24.39
C MET A 1 -34.67 -46.73 24.91
N ALA A 2 -33.39 -47.12 24.98
CA ALA A 2 -32.32 -46.29 25.57
C ALA A 2 -31.21 -45.89 24.57
N MET A 3 -30.69 -46.85 23.79
CA MET A 3 -29.60 -46.60 22.82
C MET A 3 -29.94 -45.56 21.73
N ALA A 4 -31.16 -45.56 21.20
CA ALA A 4 -31.57 -44.60 20.16
C ALA A 4 -31.46 -43.13 20.61
N LYS A 5 -31.61 -42.85 21.91
CA LYS A 5 -31.51 -41.50 22.49
C LYS A 5 -30.05 -41.04 22.64
N GLN A 6 -29.12 -41.98 22.85
CA GLN A 6 -27.68 -41.70 22.92
C GLN A 6 -27.08 -41.42 21.54
N LEU A 7 -27.49 -42.18 20.51
CA LEU A 7 -27.10 -41.94 19.12
C LEU A 7 -27.58 -40.57 18.60
N ALA A 8 -28.78 -40.14 18.98
CA ALA A 8 -29.30 -38.83 18.63
C ALA A 8 -28.45 -37.67 19.22
N LEU A 9 -28.03 -37.76 20.49
CA LEU A 9 -27.16 -36.75 21.10
C LEU A 9 -25.77 -36.70 20.45
N ALA A 10 -25.17 -37.85 20.11
CA ALA A 10 -23.88 -37.91 19.44
C ALA A 10 -23.92 -37.26 18.04
N PHE A 11 -25.02 -37.47 17.30
CA PHE A 11 -25.23 -36.87 15.98
C PHE A 11 -25.45 -35.35 16.05
N VAL A 12 -26.20 -34.86 17.05
CA VAL A 12 -26.40 -33.41 17.27
C VAL A 12 -25.09 -32.73 17.68
N LEU A 13 -24.22 -33.38 18.47
CA LEU A 13 -22.92 -32.82 18.85
C LEU A 13 -21.91 -32.79 17.69
N GLY A 14 -22.05 -33.68 16.70
CA GLY A 14 -21.21 -33.72 15.49
C GLY A 14 -21.55 -32.67 14.42
N ILE A 15 -22.74 -32.06 14.49
CA ILE A 15 -23.22 -31.08 13.48
C ILE A 15 -22.82 -29.63 13.83
N VAL A 16 -22.18 -29.39 14.97
CA VAL A 16 -21.40 -28.15 15.20
C VAL A 16 -20.06 -28.24 14.44
N ALA A 17 -20.13 -28.56 13.15
CA ALA A 17 -19.06 -28.30 12.20
C ALA A 17 -18.84 -26.79 12.21
N ALA A 18 -17.69 -26.36 12.71
CA ALA A 18 -17.38 -24.95 12.87
C ALA A 18 -17.53 -24.25 11.51
N ALA A 19 -18.57 -23.42 11.39
CA ALA A 19 -18.75 -22.51 10.27
C ALA A 19 -17.65 -21.45 10.35
N SER A 20 -16.46 -21.82 9.89
CA SER A 20 -15.33 -20.92 9.70
C SER A 20 -15.73 -19.94 8.61
N THR A 21 -16.31 -18.82 9.04
CA THR A 21 -16.37 -17.62 8.20
C THR A 21 -14.93 -17.27 7.86
N ALA A 22 -14.53 -17.61 6.64
CA ALA A 22 -13.22 -17.24 6.11
C ALA A 22 -13.19 -15.72 6.03
N VAL A 23 -12.72 -15.07 7.09
CA VAL A 23 -12.39 -13.65 7.08
C VAL A 23 -11.21 -13.51 6.14
N THR A 24 -11.52 -13.23 4.87
CA THR A 24 -10.53 -12.90 3.85
C THR A 24 -9.84 -11.62 4.28
N ALA A 25 -8.74 -11.77 5.02
CA ALA A 25 -7.94 -10.66 5.49
C ALA A 25 -7.50 -9.83 4.29
N THR A 26 -7.85 -8.55 4.28
CA THR A 26 -7.37 -7.61 3.27
C THR A 26 -5.84 -7.63 3.26
N LYS A 27 -5.25 -7.74 2.06
CA LYS A 27 -3.80 -7.76 1.89
C LYS A 27 -3.32 -6.53 1.14
N LEU A 28 -2.19 -5.98 1.58
CA LEU A 28 -1.39 -5.02 0.83
C LEU A 28 -0.33 -5.79 0.05
N THR A 29 -0.51 -5.91 -1.28
CA THR A 29 0.52 -6.48 -2.17
C THR A 29 1.27 -5.36 -2.88
N LEU A 30 2.59 -5.43 -2.84
CA LEU A 30 3.50 -4.51 -3.53
C LEU A 30 4.27 -5.29 -4.59
N HIS A 31 4.31 -4.77 -5.82
CA HIS A 31 4.94 -5.39 -6.98
C HIS A 31 5.85 -4.39 -7.69
N ASN A 32 7.13 -4.73 -7.87
CA ASN A 32 8.10 -3.84 -8.49
C ASN A 32 8.20 -4.09 -10.00
N LEU A 33 7.54 -3.25 -10.79
CA LEU A 33 7.63 -3.23 -12.25
C LEU A 33 8.79 -2.37 -12.78
N CYS A 34 9.48 -1.59 -11.93
CA CYS A 34 10.62 -0.76 -12.36
C CYS A 34 11.80 -1.65 -12.79
N PRO A 35 12.70 -1.17 -13.68
CA PRO A 35 13.86 -1.95 -14.12
C PRO A 35 14.97 -2.08 -13.06
N TYR A 36 14.83 -1.41 -11.91
CA TYR A 36 15.80 -1.35 -10.80
C TYR A 36 15.17 -1.85 -9.49
N PRO A 37 15.97 -2.31 -8.50
CA PRO A 37 15.45 -2.72 -7.19
C PRO A 37 14.90 -1.54 -6.39
N VAL A 38 13.88 -1.81 -5.57
CA VAL A 38 13.31 -0.84 -4.62
C VAL A 38 13.16 -1.46 -3.24
N TRP A 39 13.09 -0.63 -2.21
CA TRP A 39 12.87 -1.05 -0.82
C TRP A 39 11.64 -0.35 -0.27
N PRO A 40 10.47 -1.01 -0.21
CA PRO A 40 9.28 -0.44 0.39
C PRO A 40 9.51 0.04 1.83
N LEU A 41 8.86 1.14 2.20
CA LEU A 41 8.70 1.62 3.56
C LEU A 41 7.21 1.79 3.82
N VAL A 42 6.67 0.90 4.64
CA VAL A 42 5.29 0.89 5.14
C VAL A 42 5.31 1.46 6.56
N THR A 43 4.61 2.57 6.77
CA THR A 43 4.58 3.27 8.06
C THR A 43 3.14 3.42 8.54
N PRO A 44 2.76 2.85 9.69
CA PRO A 44 1.45 3.10 10.29
C PRO A 44 1.35 4.56 10.75
N ASN A 45 0.12 5.10 10.80
CA ASN A 45 -0.13 6.31 11.56
C ASN A 45 -0.02 6.02 13.06
N THR A 46 0.17 7.05 13.89
CA THR A 46 0.24 6.93 15.35
C THR A 46 -0.97 6.16 15.90
N GLY A 47 -0.70 5.16 16.74
CA GLY A 47 -1.72 4.29 17.35
C GLY A 47 -2.09 3.04 16.54
N PHE A 48 -1.54 2.84 15.33
CA PHE A 48 -1.77 1.63 14.53
C PHE A 48 -0.57 0.68 14.53
N PRO A 49 -0.79 -0.64 14.41
CA PRO A 49 0.29 -1.62 14.39
C PRO A 49 1.08 -1.58 13.07
N PHE A 50 2.36 -1.95 13.16
CA PHE A 50 3.18 -2.24 11.98
C PHE A 50 2.71 -3.55 11.32
N ILE A 51 2.61 -3.54 9.99
CA ILE A 51 2.26 -4.73 9.17
C ILE A 51 3.45 -5.25 8.35
N SER A 52 4.60 -4.57 8.45
CA SER A 52 5.86 -4.88 7.78
C SER A 52 7.01 -4.53 8.72
N ASP A 53 8.10 -5.29 8.64
CA ASP A 53 9.38 -5.02 9.29
C ASP A 53 10.24 -3.99 8.52
N ASN A 54 9.81 -3.61 7.31
CA ASN A 54 10.50 -2.71 6.38
C ASN A 54 11.90 -3.17 5.94
N THR A 55 12.18 -4.47 5.98
CA THR A 55 13.48 -5.08 5.59
C THR A 55 13.56 -5.50 4.11
N VAL A 56 12.41 -5.71 3.46
CA VAL A 56 12.33 -6.36 2.15
C VAL A 56 12.89 -5.49 1.01
N ARG A 57 13.74 -6.11 0.17
CA ARG A 57 14.11 -5.65 -1.17
C ARG A 57 13.17 -6.28 -2.20
N LEU A 58 12.61 -5.48 -3.11
CA LEU A 58 11.88 -5.97 -4.28
C LEU A 58 12.73 -5.79 -5.54
N ASP A 59 13.11 -6.90 -6.17
CA ASP A 59 13.88 -6.87 -7.42
C ASP A 59 13.10 -6.32 -8.62
N GLY A 60 13.80 -5.60 -9.48
CA GLY A 60 13.24 -4.99 -10.68
C GLY A 60 12.95 -5.99 -11.81
N GLY A 61 12.26 -5.50 -12.83
CA GLY A 61 11.81 -6.26 -14.00
C GLY A 61 10.57 -7.11 -13.73
N GLY A 62 9.68 -6.68 -12.83
CA GLY A 62 8.43 -7.37 -12.52
C GLY A 62 8.58 -8.63 -11.66
N ARG A 63 9.75 -8.87 -11.06
CA ARG A 63 10.05 -10.08 -10.28
C ARG A 63 9.84 -9.92 -8.78
N GLY A 64 10.10 -8.73 -8.23
CA GLY A 64 9.96 -8.46 -6.80
C GLY A 64 8.51 -8.24 -6.39
N LEU A 65 7.96 -9.14 -5.58
CA LEU A 65 6.61 -9.04 -5.01
C LEU A 65 6.60 -9.41 -3.52
N VAL A 66 5.80 -8.69 -2.72
CA VAL A 66 5.54 -9.01 -1.30
C VAL A 66 4.09 -8.70 -0.94
N SER A 67 3.51 -9.48 -0.03
CA SER A 67 2.16 -9.26 0.50
C SER A 67 2.15 -9.20 2.02
N TYR A 68 1.50 -8.18 2.58
CA TYR A 68 1.28 -8.01 4.01
C TYR A 68 -0.20 -8.16 4.34
N ASN A 69 -0.53 -8.83 5.45
CA ASN A 69 -1.90 -8.89 5.94
C ASN A 69 -2.20 -7.63 6.78
N PHE A 70 -3.35 -7.00 6.58
CA PHE A 70 -3.85 -6.01 7.54
C PHE A 70 -4.32 -6.71 8.83
N PRO A 71 -4.26 -6.03 9.99
CA PRO A 71 -4.87 -6.54 11.22
C PRO A 71 -6.40 -6.67 11.06
N ALA A 72 -7.05 -7.43 11.95
CA ALA A 72 -8.50 -7.52 12.00
C ALA A 72 -9.18 -6.20 12.45
N SER A 73 -8.42 -5.30 13.08
CA SER A 73 -8.86 -3.94 13.41
C SER A 73 -8.76 -3.00 12.20
N PHE A 74 -9.36 -1.81 12.33
CA PHE A 74 -9.02 -0.71 11.42
C PHE A 74 -7.50 -0.45 11.40
N TRP A 75 -6.98 -0.06 10.24
CA TRP A 75 -5.58 0.33 10.04
C TRP A 75 -5.50 1.56 9.15
N ALA A 76 -4.61 2.48 9.49
CA ALA A 76 -4.25 3.61 8.66
C ALA A 76 -2.74 3.82 8.66
N GLY A 77 -2.18 4.15 7.51
CA GLY A 77 -0.74 4.31 7.31
C GLY A 77 -0.40 4.68 5.87
N ARG A 78 0.87 4.54 5.51
CA ARG A 78 1.49 5.08 4.29
C ARG A 78 2.47 4.08 3.71
N VAL A 79 2.72 4.17 2.40
CA VAL A 79 3.70 3.33 1.68
C VAL A 79 4.49 4.20 0.72
N VAL A 80 5.82 4.08 0.72
CA VAL A 80 6.71 4.67 -0.29
C VAL A 80 7.75 3.64 -0.75
N ALA A 81 8.15 3.70 -2.02
CA ALA A 81 9.29 2.96 -2.54
C ALA A 81 10.57 3.78 -2.37
N ARG A 82 11.59 3.21 -1.73
CA ARG A 82 12.93 3.81 -1.63
C ARG A 82 13.83 3.32 -2.76
N THR A 83 14.70 4.19 -3.27
CA THR A 83 15.72 3.87 -4.29
C THR A 83 17.13 4.20 -3.79
N GLY A 84 18.16 3.52 -4.32
CA GLY A 84 19.56 3.82 -4.01
C GLY A 84 19.98 3.54 -2.56
N CYS A 85 19.34 2.56 -1.88
CA CYS A 85 19.66 2.20 -0.50
C CYS A 85 21.03 1.54 -0.37
N THR A 86 21.88 2.03 0.54
CA THR A 86 23.22 1.48 0.81
C THR A 86 23.53 1.44 2.31
N GLY A 87 24.32 0.46 2.76
CA GLY A 87 24.80 0.40 4.15
C GLY A 87 23.73 0.13 5.23
N GLY A 88 22.61 -0.48 4.84
CA GLY A 88 21.43 -0.64 5.69
C GLY A 88 20.30 0.31 5.25
N LEU A 89 19.06 -0.07 5.53
CA LEU A 89 17.88 0.59 4.95
C LEU A 89 17.54 1.95 5.57
N SER A 90 18.40 2.45 6.46
CA SER A 90 18.36 3.78 7.06
C SER A 90 18.81 4.89 6.12
N ARG A 91 19.50 4.58 5.01
CA ARG A 91 20.04 5.58 4.08
C ARG A 91 19.85 5.19 2.61
N CYS A 92 18.82 5.77 2.00
CA CYS A 92 18.51 5.68 0.58
C CYS A 92 18.61 7.06 -0.09
N GLU A 93 18.66 7.12 -1.42
CA GLU A 93 18.68 8.39 -2.17
C GLU A 93 17.32 9.07 -2.16
N THR A 94 16.24 8.27 -2.20
CA THR A 94 14.85 8.74 -2.16
C THR A 94 14.01 7.93 -1.16
N GLY A 95 12.89 8.52 -0.70
CA GLY A 95 11.87 7.79 0.06
C GLY A 95 12.17 7.51 1.54
N ASN A 96 13.23 8.08 2.13
CA ASN A 96 13.57 7.84 3.55
C ASN A 96 12.50 8.30 4.57
N ALA A 97 11.53 9.09 4.14
CA ALA A 97 10.42 9.58 4.96
C ALA A 97 9.07 9.12 4.40
N PRO A 98 8.05 8.90 5.25
CA PRO A 98 6.71 8.56 4.77
C PRO A 98 6.11 9.66 3.88
N PRO A 99 5.35 9.31 2.84
CA PRO A 99 4.78 10.28 1.91
C PRO A 99 3.61 11.06 2.52
N ALA A 100 3.29 12.20 1.91
CA ALA A 100 2.12 13.01 2.25
C ALA A 100 0.80 12.21 2.12
N THR A 101 -0.21 12.60 2.89
CA THR A 101 -1.46 11.81 3.03
C THR A 101 -2.40 12.00 1.83
N ALA A 102 -2.71 10.92 1.11
CA ALA A 102 -3.85 10.84 0.19
C ALA A 102 -4.90 9.86 0.75
N ILE A 103 -6.14 10.32 0.96
CA ILE A 103 -7.27 9.54 1.51
C ILE A 103 -8.59 10.01 0.86
N GLY A 104 -9.42 9.06 0.37
CA GLY A 104 -10.87 9.05 0.63
C GLY A 104 -11.86 9.20 -0.54
N GLY A 105 -13.08 8.64 -0.38
CA GLY A 105 -14.24 8.85 -1.28
C GLY A 105 -15.30 7.70 -1.41
N ARG A 106 -15.56 7.14 -2.63
CA ARG A 106 -16.47 6.02 -3.04
C ARG A 106 -16.24 5.60 -4.52
N GLN A 107 -16.26 4.29 -4.83
CA GLN A 107 -15.74 3.60 -6.05
C GLN A 107 -14.23 3.29 -5.98
N CYS A 108 -13.79 2.33 -6.81
CA CYS A 108 -12.46 1.70 -6.77
C CYS A 108 -11.67 1.82 -8.08
N PRO A 109 -11.39 3.04 -8.57
CA PRO A 109 -10.44 3.21 -9.66
C PRO A 109 -9.04 2.80 -9.19
N ALA A 110 -8.26 2.14 -10.05
CA ALA A 110 -6.83 2.03 -9.85
C ALA A 110 -6.21 3.43 -10.05
N LEU A 111 -5.78 4.06 -8.96
CA LEU A 111 -5.07 5.34 -9.02
C LEU A 111 -3.56 5.16 -9.03
N GLY A 112 -2.90 6.06 -9.75
CA GLY A 112 -1.46 6.21 -9.76
C GLY A 112 -1.07 7.41 -10.62
N CYS A 113 0.21 7.73 -10.59
CA CYS A 113 0.82 8.60 -11.60
C CYS A 113 1.95 7.82 -12.27
N THR A 114 1.83 7.64 -13.58
CA THR A 114 2.82 6.95 -14.43
C THR A 114 3.71 7.93 -15.20
N ALA A 115 3.44 9.24 -15.09
CA ALA A 115 4.27 10.27 -15.68
C ALA A 115 5.64 10.33 -15.01
N ASP A 116 6.71 10.47 -15.80
CA ASP A 116 8.03 10.79 -15.28
C ASP A 116 8.02 12.23 -14.72
N LEU A 117 8.08 12.33 -13.39
CA LEU A 117 8.12 13.60 -12.67
C LEU A 117 9.51 14.27 -12.71
N ASN A 118 10.54 13.59 -13.23
CA ASN A 118 11.90 14.11 -13.37
C ASN A 118 12.15 14.72 -14.77
N ASP A 119 11.55 14.17 -15.85
CA ASP A 119 11.78 14.58 -17.26
C ASP A 119 11.68 16.11 -17.51
N ARG A 120 10.73 16.79 -16.85
CA ARG A 120 10.54 18.25 -16.96
C ARG A 120 10.71 19.00 -15.66
N CYS A 121 11.46 18.42 -14.72
CA CYS A 121 11.75 19.12 -13.48
C CYS A 121 12.62 20.36 -13.77
N LEU A 122 12.18 21.54 -13.33
CA LEU A 122 13.02 22.74 -13.37
C LEU A 122 14.31 22.49 -12.59
N ARG A 123 15.47 22.89 -13.12
CA ARG A 123 16.77 22.48 -12.57
C ARG A 123 17.02 22.96 -11.13
N SER A 124 16.36 24.03 -10.69
CA SER A 124 16.34 24.51 -9.30
C SER A 124 15.49 23.67 -8.34
N GLN A 125 14.61 22.81 -8.87
CA GLN A 125 13.74 21.89 -8.13
C GLN A 125 14.22 20.43 -8.19
N CYS A 126 15.22 20.12 -9.01
CA CYS A 126 15.82 18.79 -9.08
C CYS A 126 16.53 18.42 -7.77
N MET A 127 16.38 17.17 -7.36
CA MET A 127 17.25 16.51 -6.39
C MET A 127 18.16 15.54 -7.14
N PHE A 128 19.46 15.62 -6.87
CA PHE A 128 20.48 14.84 -7.56
C PHE A 128 20.98 13.69 -6.68
N GLY A 129 21.08 12.50 -7.26
CA GLY A 129 21.63 11.30 -6.62
C GLY A 129 23.14 11.19 -6.79
N VAL A 130 23.70 10.06 -6.36
CA VAL A 130 25.11 9.72 -6.60
C VAL A 130 25.35 9.62 -8.11
N GLY A 131 26.45 10.22 -8.59
CA GLY A 131 26.73 10.32 -10.03
C GLY A 131 25.99 11.46 -10.76
N GLY A 132 25.19 12.28 -10.06
CA GLY A 132 24.64 13.52 -10.62
C GLY A 132 23.38 13.36 -11.48
N ALA A 133 22.78 12.17 -11.51
CA ALA A 133 21.46 11.95 -12.11
C ALA A 133 20.34 12.64 -11.30
N VAL A 134 19.26 13.09 -11.96
CA VAL A 134 18.06 13.58 -11.27
C VAL A 134 17.29 12.38 -10.74
N VAL A 135 17.11 12.30 -9.42
CA VAL A 135 16.43 11.17 -8.75
C VAL A 135 15.06 11.52 -8.19
N ALA A 136 14.80 12.81 -7.93
CA ALA A 136 13.49 13.31 -7.55
C ALA A 136 13.31 14.77 -7.97
N CYS A 137 12.06 15.23 -8.01
CA CYS A 137 11.68 16.61 -8.25
C CYS A 137 10.90 17.17 -7.06
N ARG A 138 11.20 18.39 -6.63
CA ARG A 138 10.37 19.15 -5.67
C ARG A 138 9.13 19.79 -6.32
N GLY A 139 9.18 20.02 -7.63
CA GLY A 139 8.15 20.70 -8.41
C GLY A 139 8.01 22.19 -8.08
N THR A 140 7.27 22.90 -8.92
CA THR A 140 6.68 24.19 -8.57
C THR A 140 5.20 24.01 -8.19
N VAL A 141 4.54 25.08 -7.76
CA VAL A 141 3.07 25.12 -7.70
C VAL A 141 2.51 24.69 -9.06
N GLY A 142 1.45 23.88 -9.07
CA GLY A 142 0.83 23.32 -10.28
C GLY A 142 1.51 22.09 -10.88
N TYR A 143 2.85 22.01 -10.86
CA TYR A 143 3.66 21.02 -11.59
C TYR A 143 3.18 19.56 -11.46
N PHE A 144 2.90 19.11 -10.23
CA PHE A 144 2.44 17.75 -9.98
C PHE A 144 0.97 17.54 -10.38
N LYS A 145 0.11 18.56 -10.26
CA LYS A 145 -1.31 18.45 -10.62
C LYS A 145 -1.48 18.32 -12.13
N GLU A 146 -0.69 19.04 -12.90
CA GLU A 146 -0.66 18.95 -14.37
C GLU A 146 -0.23 17.55 -14.85
N ARG A 147 0.76 16.93 -14.18
CA ARG A 147 1.27 15.59 -14.53
C ARG A 147 0.46 14.43 -13.97
N CYS A 148 -0.12 14.63 -12.79
CA CYS A 148 -0.84 13.63 -12.02
C CYS A 148 -2.23 14.16 -11.64
N PRO A 149 -3.13 14.43 -12.61
CA PRO A 149 -4.40 15.10 -12.36
C PRO A 149 -5.26 14.39 -11.32
N LEU A 150 -5.24 13.05 -11.34
CA LEU A 150 -5.99 12.17 -10.44
C LEU A 150 -5.39 12.05 -9.03
N MET A 151 -4.19 12.55 -8.75
CA MET A 151 -3.53 12.38 -7.46
C MET A 151 -3.68 13.64 -6.59
N ARG A 152 -3.73 13.48 -5.25
CA ARG A 152 -3.57 14.62 -4.33
C ARG A 152 -2.11 15.05 -4.28
N THR A 153 -1.88 16.32 -4.62
CA THR A 153 -0.58 16.98 -4.76
C THR A 153 -0.41 18.16 -3.82
N THR A 154 -1.51 18.69 -3.29
CA THR A 154 -1.52 19.70 -2.22
C THR A 154 -2.44 19.26 -1.07
N GLY A 155 -2.30 19.88 0.11
CA GLY A 155 -3.20 19.61 1.25
C GLY A 155 -4.66 19.99 0.97
N SER A 156 -4.87 21.02 0.14
CA SER A 156 -6.16 21.55 -0.30
C SER A 156 -6.80 20.81 -1.47
N ASP A 157 -6.11 19.85 -2.09
CA ASP A 157 -6.65 19.12 -3.24
C ASP A 157 -7.94 18.38 -2.86
N VAL A 158 -9.02 18.67 -3.56
CA VAL A 158 -10.20 17.80 -3.59
C VAL A 158 -9.87 16.60 -4.47
N GLU A 159 -10.29 15.42 -4.03
CA GLU A 159 -10.08 14.17 -4.75
C GLU A 159 -10.94 14.14 -6.03
N PRO A 160 -10.36 14.00 -7.25
CA PRO A 160 -11.13 14.09 -8.50
C PRO A 160 -12.08 12.91 -8.72
N VAL A 161 -11.69 11.73 -8.24
CA VAL A 161 -12.54 10.52 -8.23
C VAL A 161 -12.55 9.97 -6.81
N PRO A 162 -13.70 9.79 -6.16
CA PRO A 162 -13.70 9.41 -4.75
C PRO A 162 -13.11 7.99 -4.47
N HIS A 163 -12.22 7.82 -3.47
CA HIS A 163 -11.63 6.51 -3.04
C HIS A 163 -12.23 5.89 -1.77
N ARG A 164 -13.30 5.10 -1.88
CA ARG A 164 -13.67 4.12 -0.84
C ARG A 164 -14.07 2.81 -1.49
N CYS A 165 -13.32 1.77 -1.13
CA CYS A 165 -13.55 0.39 -1.47
C CYS A 165 -14.09 -0.35 -0.24
N PRO A 166 -15.42 -0.39 -0.02
CA PRO A 166 -15.97 -1.35 0.92
C PRO A 166 -15.68 -2.77 0.41
N LEU A 167 -15.46 -3.71 1.33
CA LEU A 167 -15.48 -5.13 0.98
C LEU A 167 -16.87 -5.48 0.39
N PRO A 168 -16.95 -6.45 -0.55
CA PRO A 168 -18.22 -7.04 -0.94
C PRO A 168 -18.96 -7.50 0.32
N HIS A 169 -20.19 -7.04 0.52
CA HIS A 169 -20.99 -7.51 1.64
C HIS A 169 -21.42 -8.95 1.33
N PRO A 170 -21.15 -9.93 2.20
CA PRO A 170 -21.84 -11.21 2.10
C PRO A 170 -23.32 -10.95 2.38
N ASN A 171 -24.16 -11.20 1.37
CA ASN A 171 -25.62 -11.11 1.37
C ASN A 171 -26.21 -9.69 1.32
N LYS A 172 -26.36 -9.19 0.09
CA LYS A 172 -27.68 -8.79 -0.42
C LYS A 172 -28.05 -9.72 -1.57
#